data_AF-A0AA88CLJ6-F1
#
_entry.id   AF-A0AA88CLJ6-F1
#
_cell.length_a   1.000
_cell.length_b   1.000
_cell.length_c   1.000
_cell.angle_alpha   90.00
_cell.angle_beta   90.00
_cell.angle_gamma   90.00
#
_symmetry.space_group_name_H-M   'P 1'
#
loop_
_entity.id
_entity.type
_entity.pdbx_description
1 polymer ?
#
loop_
_entity_poly.entity_id
_entity_poly.type
_entity_poly.pdbx_seq_one_letter_code
_entity_poly.pdbx_strand_id
1 'polypeptide(L)'
;MDLLHINVDGVILTKQKAEKVAGWAKNHYLSSCTLPSNLAKDEYENNFVSAVVPPGEVGVKFDDIGALEDVKKALQELVILPMRRPELFSHGNLLRPCKGILLFGPPGTGKTLLAKALATEAGANFISITGSTLTSKWFGDAEKLTKALFSYASKLAPVIIFVDEVDSLLGARGGSFEHEATRRMRNEFMAAWDGLRSKDSQRILILGATN
;
A
#
# COMPACT_ATOMS: atom_id res chain seq x y z
N MET A 1 -7.55 7.20 -42.09
CA MET A 1 -7.88 8.30 -41.16
C MET A 1 -8.40 7.60 -39.92
N ASP A 2 -7.67 7.40 -38.83
CA ASP A 2 -6.53 8.17 -38.32
C ASP A 2 -5.42 7.30 -37.74
N LEU A 3 -4.19 7.81 -37.93
CA LEU A 3 -2.93 7.30 -37.43
C LEU A 3 -2.75 7.67 -35.96
N LEU A 4 -2.25 6.75 -35.15
CA LEU A 4 -1.40 7.09 -34.00
C LEU A 4 -0.10 6.30 -34.11
N HIS A 5 0.87 6.93 -34.78
CA HIS A 5 2.28 6.60 -34.65
C HIS A 5 2.74 7.01 -33.25
N ILE A 6 3.24 6.03 -32.48
CA ILE A 6 4.19 6.30 -31.40
C ILE A 6 5.38 5.38 -31.66
N ASN A 7 6.46 5.98 -32.14
CA ASN A 7 7.73 5.33 -32.39
C ASN A 7 8.57 5.41 -31.11
N VAL A 8 8.69 4.29 -30.40
CA VAL A 8 9.80 4.02 -29.48
C VAL A 8 10.11 2.53 -29.61
N ASP A 9 11.23 2.23 -30.28
CA ASP A 9 11.93 0.94 -30.35
C ASP A 9 11.09 -0.32 -30.61
N GLY A 10 10.82 -0.54 -31.90
CA GLY A 10 10.59 -1.82 -32.59
C GLY A 10 10.37 -3.09 -31.78
N VAL A 11 9.12 -3.34 -31.33
CA VAL A 11 8.62 -4.70 -31.11
C VAL A 11 7.16 -4.80 -31.58
N ILE A 12 6.93 -5.39 -32.76
CA ILE A 12 5.59 -5.70 -33.25
C ILE A 12 5.07 -6.92 -32.47
N LEU A 13 4.28 -6.69 -31.43
CA LEU A 13 3.61 -7.75 -30.67
C LEU A 13 2.28 -8.10 -31.34
N THR A 14 2.23 -9.25 -31.99
CA THR A 14 0.98 -9.85 -32.47
C THR A 14 0.10 -10.27 -31.29
N LYS A 15 -1.23 -10.23 -31.49
CA LYS A 15 -2.25 -10.49 -30.45
C LYS A 15 -2.02 -11.78 -29.63
N GLN A 16 -1.54 -12.85 -30.29
CA GLN A 16 -1.17 -14.12 -29.63
C GLN A 16 0.06 -14.02 -28.72
N LYS A 17 1.03 -13.15 -29.03
CA LYS A 17 2.24 -12.94 -28.21
C LYS A 17 1.92 -12.06 -27.01
N ALA A 18 1.03 -11.07 -27.17
CA ALA A 18 0.49 -10.27 -26.07
C ALA A 18 -0.33 -11.13 -25.09
N GLU A 19 -1.16 -12.06 -25.57
CA GLU A 19 -1.91 -13.00 -24.72
C GLU A 19 -0.99 -13.99 -23.99
N LYS A 20 0.09 -14.47 -24.62
CA LYS A 20 1.10 -15.29 -23.94
C LYS A 20 1.90 -14.52 -22.91
N VAL A 21 2.24 -13.25 -23.15
CA VAL A 21 2.95 -12.39 -22.18
C VAL A 21 2.02 -11.98 -21.05
N ALA A 22 0.74 -11.68 -21.32
CA ALA A 22 -0.26 -11.40 -20.30
C ALA A 22 -0.61 -12.65 -19.48
N GLY A 23 -0.65 -13.82 -20.12
CA GLY A 23 -0.82 -15.12 -19.47
C GLY A 23 0.39 -15.49 -18.62
N TRP A 24 1.61 -15.27 -19.13
CA TRP A 24 2.85 -15.45 -18.38
C TRP A 24 2.94 -14.48 -17.21
N ALA A 25 2.61 -13.19 -17.41
CA ALA A 25 2.55 -12.19 -16.34
C ALA A 25 1.49 -12.57 -15.30
N LYS A 26 0.25 -12.88 -15.70
CA LYS A 26 -0.77 -13.37 -14.75
C LYS A 26 -0.29 -14.58 -13.97
N ASN A 27 0.33 -15.56 -14.62
CA ASN A 27 0.79 -16.76 -13.94
C ASN A 27 2.00 -16.48 -13.04
N HIS A 28 2.92 -15.58 -13.41
CA HIS A 28 4.08 -15.23 -12.58
C HIS A 28 3.69 -14.34 -11.38
N TYR A 29 2.77 -13.39 -11.58
CA TYR A 29 2.22 -12.54 -10.51
C TYR A 29 1.38 -13.37 -9.52
N LEU A 30 0.49 -14.23 -10.01
CA LEU A 30 -0.34 -15.10 -9.17
C LEU A 30 0.46 -16.21 -8.47
N SER A 31 1.57 -16.69 -9.06
CA SER A 31 2.43 -17.69 -8.41
C SER A 31 3.20 -17.16 -7.20
N SER A 32 3.27 -15.83 -7.03
CA SER A 32 3.93 -15.18 -5.88
C SER A 32 2.96 -14.72 -4.78
N CYS A 33 1.65 -14.77 -5.04
CA CYS A 33 0.61 -14.41 -4.08
C CYS A 33 0.30 -15.60 -3.18
N THR A 34 1.00 -15.73 -2.06
CA THR A 34 0.58 -16.63 -0.98
C THR A 34 -0.78 -16.18 -0.45
N LEU A 35 -1.73 -17.13 -0.33
CA LEU A 35 -3.10 -16.82 0.11
C LEU A 35 -3.09 -16.18 1.52
N PRO A 36 -3.81 -15.06 1.75
CA PRO A 36 -3.76 -14.30 3.00
C PRO A 36 -3.95 -15.16 4.27
N SER A 37 -4.78 -16.21 4.17
CA SER A 37 -5.09 -17.14 5.26
C SER A 37 -3.92 -18.02 5.71
N ASN A 38 -2.95 -18.32 4.86
CA ASN A 38 -1.83 -19.21 5.19
C ASN A 38 -0.63 -18.48 5.81
N LEU A 39 -0.64 -17.13 5.86
CA LEU A 39 0.46 -16.32 6.40
C LEU A 39 0.29 -15.98 7.89
N ALA A 40 -0.95 -15.96 8.36
CA ALA A 40 -1.26 -15.59 9.74
C ALA A 40 -0.83 -16.74 10.67
N LYS A 41 0.11 -16.44 11.58
CA LYS A 41 0.59 -17.40 12.58
C LYS A 41 0.02 -17.15 13.97
N ASP A 42 -0.33 -15.89 14.26
CA ASP A 42 -0.88 -15.47 15.55
C ASP A 42 -2.38 -15.15 15.44
N GLU A 43 -3.10 -15.32 16.54
CA GLU A 43 -4.51 -14.95 16.69
C GLU A 43 -4.76 -13.49 16.31
N TYR A 44 -3.80 -12.61 16.61
CA TYR A 44 -3.84 -11.19 16.23
C TYR A 44 -3.68 -10.99 14.71
N GLU A 45 -2.85 -11.79 14.03
CA GLU A 45 -2.68 -11.71 12.57
C GLU A 45 -3.93 -12.17 11.82
N ASN A 46 -4.66 -13.16 12.37
CA ASN A 46 -5.93 -13.62 11.80
C ASN A 46 -6.98 -12.51 11.70
N ASN A 47 -6.92 -11.51 12.58
CA ASN A 47 -7.83 -10.35 12.52
C ASN A 47 -7.63 -9.52 11.24
N PHE A 48 -6.44 -9.56 10.63
CA PHE A 48 -6.13 -8.79 9.42
C PHE A 48 -6.40 -9.56 8.14
N VAL A 49 -6.53 -10.89 8.18
CA VAL A 49 -6.81 -11.72 6.98
C VAL A 49 -8.07 -11.25 6.26
N SER A 50 -9.12 -10.88 7.01
CA SER A 50 -10.37 -10.36 6.45
C SER A 50 -10.30 -8.89 6.01
N ALA A 51 -9.28 -8.15 6.46
CA ALA A 51 -9.07 -6.74 6.11
C ALA A 51 -8.14 -6.56 4.90
N VAL A 52 -7.43 -7.61 4.49
CA VAL A 52 -6.60 -7.60 3.29
C VAL A 52 -7.47 -7.70 2.05
N VAL A 53 -7.25 -6.78 1.12
CA VAL A 53 -7.80 -6.85 -0.23
C VAL A 53 -6.66 -7.19 -1.20
N PRO A 54 -6.70 -8.35 -1.88
CA PRO A 54 -5.73 -8.69 -2.91
C PRO A 54 -5.77 -7.71 -4.09
N PRO A 55 -4.66 -7.50 -4.82
CA PRO A 55 -4.60 -6.53 -5.91
C PRO A 55 -5.62 -6.76 -7.03
N GLY A 56 -6.06 -8.02 -7.23
CA GLY A 56 -7.09 -8.36 -8.22
C GLY A 56 -8.52 -7.99 -7.83
N GLU A 57 -8.78 -7.71 -6.55
CA GLU A 57 -10.12 -7.47 -6.00
C GLU A 57 -10.39 -6.00 -5.65
N VAL A 58 -9.36 -5.16 -5.62
CA VAL A 58 -9.51 -3.72 -5.32
C VAL A 58 -10.39 -3.02 -6.35
N GLY A 59 -10.23 -3.37 -7.64
CA GLY A 59 -11.17 -3.01 -8.71
C GLY A 59 -11.19 -1.54 -9.14
N VAL A 60 -10.24 -0.72 -8.70
CA VAL A 60 -10.13 0.71 -9.06
C VAL A 60 -8.82 0.97 -9.78
N LYS A 61 -8.81 1.77 -10.86
CA LYS A 61 -7.62 2.17 -11.62
C LYS A 61 -7.41 3.67 -11.60
N PHE A 62 -6.23 4.13 -12.03
CA PHE A 62 -5.97 5.57 -12.17
C PHE A 62 -6.85 6.26 -13.21
N ASP A 63 -7.35 5.50 -14.20
CA ASP A 63 -8.30 5.98 -15.20
C ASP A 63 -9.68 6.28 -14.61
N ASP A 64 -10.04 5.66 -13.48
CA ASP A 64 -11.30 5.89 -12.78
C ASP A 64 -11.27 7.18 -11.91
N ILE A 65 -10.09 7.80 -11.76
CA ILE A 65 -9.89 9.03 -11.00
C ILE A 65 -9.78 10.19 -11.99
N GLY A 66 -10.63 11.20 -11.87
CA GLY A 66 -10.47 12.44 -12.62
C GLY A 66 -9.35 13.32 -12.04
N ALA A 67 -8.62 14.02 -12.91
CA ALA A 67 -7.56 14.98 -12.56
C ALA A 67 -6.37 14.37 -11.77
N LEU A 68 -5.56 15.25 -11.17
CA LEU A 68 -4.39 14.91 -10.34
C LEU A 68 -3.25 14.23 -11.12
N GLU A 69 -3.07 14.57 -12.40
CA GLU A 69 -2.06 13.98 -13.29
C GLU A 69 -0.65 14.07 -12.70
N ASP A 70 -0.30 15.20 -12.11
CA ASP A 70 1.01 15.39 -11.46
C ASP A 70 1.19 14.45 -10.25
N VAL A 71 0.14 14.26 -9.45
CA VAL A 71 0.17 13.36 -8.28
C VAL A 71 0.23 11.90 -8.74
N LYS A 72 -0.57 11.52 -9.73
CA LYS A 72 -0.54 10.17 -10.32
C LYS A 72 0.85 9.84 -10.86
N LYS A 73 1.46 10.77 -11.57
CA LYS A 73 2.82 10.63 -12.09
C LYS A 73 3.86 10.48 -10.97
N ALA A 74 3.79 11.32 -9.94
CA ALA A 74 4.65 11.22 -8.77
C ALA A 74 4.50 9.87 -8.06
N LEU A 75 3.26 9.40 -7.85
CA LEU A 75 2.99 8.09 -7.25
C LEU A 75 3.49 6.93 -8.12
N GLN A 76 3.40 7.06 -9.44
CA GLN A 76 3.91 6.06 -10.37
C GLN A 76 5.43 5.90 -10.25
N GLU A 77 6.16 7.01 -10.15
CA GLU A 77 7.62 7.00 -10.00
C GLU A 77 8.05 6.55 -8.60
N LEU A 78 7.37 7.02 -7.54
CA LEU A 78 7.77 6.80 -6.15
C LEU A 78 7.32 5.46 -5.57
N VAL A 79 6.25 4.86 -6.11
CA VAL A 79 5.62 3.65 -5.54
C VAL A 79 5.58 2.52 -6.55
N ILE A 80 4.98 2.74 -7.72
CA ILE A 80 4.74 1.67 -8.69
C ILE A 80 6.07 1.11 -9.21
N LEU A 81 7.03 1.98 -9.54
CA LEU A 81 8.35 1.56 -10.01
C LEU A 81 9.11 0.73 -8.97
N PRO A 82 9.31 1.17 -7.70
CA PRO A 82 9.95 0.34 -6.68
C PRO A 82 9.24 -0.98 -6.38
N MET A 83 7.91 -1.02 -6.45
CA MET A 83 7.15 -2.24 -6.19
C MET A 83 7.25 -3.26 -7.33
N ARG A 84 7.19 -2.80 -8.58
CA ARG A 84 7.25 -3.67 -9.77
C ARG A 84 8.67 -4.04 -10.20
N ARG A 85 9.65 -3.17 -9.98
CA ARG A 85 11.05 -3.34 -10.43
C ARG A 85 12.06 -3.13 -9.30
N PRO A 86 12.01 -3.93 -8.21
CA PRO A 86 12.90 -3.77 -7.06
C PRO A 86 14.39 -3.91 -7.43
N GLU A 87 14.71 -4.63 -8.51
CA GLU A 87 16.07 -4.82 -9.01
C GLU A 87 16.79 -3.50 -9.37
N LEU A 88 16.04 -2.50 -9.86
CA LEU A 88 16.55 -1.18 -10.22
C LEU A 88 16.97 -0.36 -8.98
N PHE A 89 16.36 -0.65 -7.83
CA PHE A 89 16.58 0.05 -6.57
C PHE A 89 17.50 -0.71 -5.61
N SER A 90 17.83 -1.97 -5.91
CA SER A 90 18.66 -2.83 -5.05
C SER A 90 20.16 -2.73 -5.35
N HIS A 91 20.55 -2.34 -6.57
CA HIS A 91 21.95 -2.37 -7.03
C HIS A 91 22.53 -1.01 -7.44
N GLY A 92 21.69 0.03 -7.57
CA GLY A 92 22.13 1.37 -7.96
C GLY A 92 22.14 2.32 -6.76
N ASN A 93 22.97 3.38 -6.84
CA ASN A 93 22.87 4.60 -6.02
C ASN A 93 21.53 5.37 -6.20
N LEU A 94 20.50 4.72 -6.70
CA LEU A 94 19.18 5.30 -6.94
C LEU A 94 18.42 5.49 -5.63
N LEU A 95 17.46 6.40 -5.68
CA LEU A 95 16.64 6.86 -4.56
C LEU A 95 16.07 5.69 -3.76
N ARG A 96 16.21 5.73 -2.43
CA ARG A 96 15.60 4.73 -1.54
C ARG A 96 14.08 4.70 -1.77
N PRO A 97 13.43 3.52 -1.83
CA PRO A 97 11.99 3.41 -1.97
C PRO A 97 11.27 4.22 -0.88
N CYS A 98 10.31 5.06 -1.28
CA CYS A 98 9.48 5.78 -0.34
C CYS A 98 8.71 4.78 0.54
N LYS A 99 8.94 4.83 1.86
CA LYS A 99 8.24 3.98 2.84
C LYS A 99 6.96 4.63 3.38
N GLY A 100 6.75 5.90 3.06
CA GLY A 100 5.67 6.72 3.58
C GLY A 100 5.26 7.81 2.62
N ILE A 101 3.96 7.97 2.40
CA ILE A 101 3.36 9.07 1.64
C ILE A 101 2.18 9.61 2.43
N LEU A 102 2.05 10.93 2.51
CA LEU A 102 0.91 11.61 3.12
C LEU A 102 0.11 12.32 2.04
N LEU A 103 -1.15 11.95 1.90
CA LEU A 103 -2.13 12.63 1.06
C LEU A 103 -2.90 13.64 1.91
N PHE A 104 -2.81 14.92 1.53
CA PHE A 104 -3.47 16.02 2.22
C PHE A 104 -4.45 16.74 1.30
N GLY A 105 -5.57 17.23 1.84
CA GLY A 105 -6.41 18.22 1.18
C GLY A 105 -7.88 18.13 1.60
N PRO A 106 -8.78 18.92 0.98
CA PRO A 106 -10.19 18.92 1.34
C PRO A 106 -10.86 17.53 1.28
N PRO A 107 -11.90 17.27 2.09
CA PRO A 107 -12.68 16.05 2.00
C PRO A 107 -13.36 15.96 0.62
N GLY A 108 -13.59 14.73 0.13
CA GLY A 108 -14.23 14.50 -1.17
C GLY A 108 -13.30 14.60 -2.39
N THR A 109 -11.99 14.80 -2.20
CA THR A 109 -10.98 14.82 -3.28
C THR A 109 -10.50 13.44 -3.73
N GLY A 110 -11.15 12.36 -3.28
CA GLY A 110 -10.86 11.01 -3.74
C GLY A 110 -9.57 10.39 -3.20
N LYS A 111 -8.99 10.88 -2.09
CA LYS A 111 -7.77 10.31 -1.47
C LYS A 111 -7.83 8.80 -1.24
N THR A 112 -8.93 8.30 -0.68
CA THR A 112 -9.17 6.86 -0.47
C THR A 112 -9.28 6.10 -1.80
N LEU A 113 -9.86 6.72 -2.82
CA LEU A 113 -10.01 6.14 -4.17
C LEU A 113 -8.65 6.08 -4.88
N LEU A 114 -7.82 7.12 -4.72
CA LEU A 114 -6.43 7.17 -5.17
C LEU A 114 -5.56 6.10 -4.52
N ALA A 115 -5.71 5.88 -3.21
CA ALA A 115 -5.01 4.83 -2.48
C ALA A 115 -5.34 3.43 -3.04
N LYS A 116 -6.63 3.16 -3.30
CA LYS A 116 -7.09 1.90 -3.91
C LYS A 116 -6.55 1.74 -5.32
N ALA A 117 -6.65 2.78 -6.14
CA ALA A 117 -6.12 2.75 -7.50
C ALA A 117 -4.62 2.50 -7.54
N LEU A 118 -3.87 3.13 -6.63
CA LEU A 118 -2.44 2.90 -6.47
C LEU A 118 -2.12 1.45 -6.14
N ALA A 119 -2.91 0.79 -5.29
CA ALA A 119 -2.70 -0.62 -4.96
C ALA A 119 -2.91 -1.54 -6.15
N THR A 120 -3.97 -1.30 -6.94
CA THR A 120 -4.24 -2.02 -8.19
C THR A 120 -3.09 -1.84 -9.17
N GLU A 121 -2.65 -0.60 -9.39
CA GLU A 121 -1.57 -0.29 -10.33
C GLU A 121 -0.21 -0.80 -9.84
N ALA A 122 0.07 -0.76 -8.54
CA ALA A 122 1.28 -1.35 -7.99
C ALA A 122 1.26 -2.89 -8.03
N GLY A 123 0.09 -3.51 -8.14
CA GLY A 123 -0.07 -4.95 -7.97
C GLY A 123 0.22 -5.39 -6.53
N ALA A 124 -0.10 -4.52 -5.57
CA ALA A 124 0.19 -4.73 -4.15
C ALA A 124 -1.09 -5.07 -3.38
N ASN A 125 -0.93 -5.87 -2.32
CA ASN A 125 -2.01 -6.10 -1.37
C ASN A 125 -2.39 -4.78 -0.70
N PHE A 126 -3.68 -4.59 -0.41
CA PHE A 126 -4.18 -3.36 0.21
C PHE A 126 -4.74 -3.67 1.59
N ILE A 127 -4.30 -2.91 2.59
CA ILE A 127 -4.85 -2.96 3.95
C ILE A 127 -5.31 -1.55 4.31
N SER A 128 -6.58 -1.39 4.64
CA SER A 128 -7.13 -0.11 5.11
C SER A 128 -7.27 -0.14 6.63
N ILE A 129 -6.69 0.84 7.30
CA ILE A 129 -6.84 1.07 8.74
C ILE A 129 -7.40 2.47 8.98
N THR A 130 -8.27 2.57 9.99
CA THR A 130 -8.76 3.84 10.52
C THR A 130 -8.57 3.85 12.03
N GLY A 131 -8.45 5.03 12.65
CA GLY A 131 -8.32 5.14 14.11
C GLY A 131 -9.49 4.48 14.86
N SER A 132 -10.70 4.53 14.27
CA SER A 132 -11.90 3.86 14.78
C SER A 132 -11.84 2.33 14.68
N THR A 133 -11.30 1.79 13.58
CA THR A 133 -11.09 0.34 13.45
C THR A 133 -10.19 -0.12 14.59
N LEU A 134 -9.05 0.58 14.78
CA LEU A 134 -7.99 0.24 15.74
C LEU A 134 -8.40 0.30 17.21
N THR A 135 -9.37 1.16 17.56
CA THR A 135 -9.84 1.35 18.94
C THR A 135 -11.08 0.52 19.30
N SER A 136 -12.00 0.29 18.34
CA SER A 136 -13.30 -0.35 18.62
C SER A 136 -13.28 -1.88 18.56
N LYS A 137 -12.58 -2.48 17.60
CA LYS A 137 -12.50 -3.96 17.46
C LYS A 137 -11.53 -4.62 18.44
N TRP A 138 -10.75 -3.81 19.15
CA TRP A 138 -9.46 -4.23 19.69
C TRP A 138 -9.14 -3.60 21.05
N PHE A 139 -10.18 -3.42 21.85
CA PHE A 139 -10.07 -2.87 23.20
C PHE A 139 -9.18 -3.77 24.06
N GLY A 140 -8.04 -3.25 24.51
CA GLY A 140 -7.14 -3.92 25.47
C GLY A 140 -5.73 -4.26 24.97
N ASP A 141 -5.54 -4.50 23.67
CA ASP A 141 -4.28 -5.04 23.10
C ASP A 141 -3.79 -4.31 21.83
N ALA A 142 -4.07 -3.01 21.73
CA ALA A 142 -3.72 -2.16 20.59
C ALA A 142 -2.23 -2.22 20.17
N GLU A 143 -1.32 -2.38 21.13
CA GLU A 143 0.12 -2.52 20.88
C GLU A 143 0.44 -3.83 20.14
N LYS A 144 -0.05 -4.96 20.66
CA LYS A 144 0.15 -6.28 20.05
C LYS A 144 -0.40 -6.32 18.63
N LEU A 145 -1.54 -5.68 18.40
CA LEU A 145 -2.16 -5.61 17.08
C LEU A 145 -1.40 -4.74 16.10
N THR A 146 -0.86 -3.61 16.55
CA THR A 146 -0.01 -2.77 15.71
C THR A 146 1.22 -3.56 15.27
N LYS A 147 1.86 -4.27 16.21
CA LYS A 147 2.98 -5.15 15.90
C LYS A 147 2.59 -6.30 14.97
N ALA A 148 1.43 -6.92 15.19
CA ALA A 148 0.90 -7.99 14.33
C ALA A 148 0.58 -7.48 12.92
N LEU A 149 0.04 -6.27 12.76
CA LEU A 149 -0.21 -5.63 11.46
C LEU A 149 1.09 -5.54 10.65
N PHE A 150 2.17 -5.00 11.25
CA PHE A 150 3.45 -4.86 10.57
C PHE A 150 4.14 -6.20 10.31
N SER A 151 4.06 -7.14 11.25
CA SER A 151 4.53 -8.53 11.06
C SER A 151 3.84 -9.19 9.88
N TYR A 152 2.51 -9.11 9.84
CA TYR A 152 1.68 -9.69 8.80
C TYR A 152 1.90 -9.02 7.45
N ALA A 153 1.94 -7.69 7.41
CA ALA A 153 2.27 -6.90 6.22
C ALA A 153 3.64 -7.28 5.64
N SER A 154 4.64 -7.52 6.49
CA SER A 154 5.96 -7.96 6.03
C SER A 154 5.96 -9.34 5.38
N LYS A 155 5.06 -10.24 5.78
CA LYS A 155 4.90 -11.56 5.15
C LYS A 155 4.10 -11.46 3.84
N LEU A 156 3.16 -10.52 3.79
CA LEU A 156 2.25 -10.28 2.67
C LEU A 156 2.87 -9.43 1.55
N ALA A 157 4.06 -8.87 1.75
CA ALA A 157 4.70 -7.96 0.82
C ALA A 157 4.75 -8.52 -0.63
N PRO A 158 4.38 -7.72 -1.66
CA PRO A 158 4.18 -6.27 -1.64
C PRO A 158 2.82 -5.85 -1.07
N VAL A 159 2.82 -4.81 -0.22
CA VAL A 159 1.60 -4.32 0.47
C VAL A 159 1.61 -2.81 0.66
N ILE A 160 0.44 -2.20 0.51
CA ILE A 160 0.13 -0.80 0.84
C ILE A 160 -0.79 -0.79 2.05
N ILE A 161 -0.35 -0.14 3.12
CA ILE A 161 -1.15 0.11 4.32
C ILE A 161 -1.68 1.54 4.21
N PHE A 162 -2.99 1.67 4.00
CA PHE A 162 -3.69 2.94 3.95
C PHE A 162 -4.21 3.32 5.33
N VAL A 163 -3.81 4.48 5.83
CA VAL A 163 -4.23 5.05 7.11
C VAL A 163 -5.13 6.23 6.84
N ASP A 164 -6.44 6.02 6.93
CA ASP A 164 -7.41 7.11 6.81
C ASP A 164 -7.51 7.87 8.13
N GLU A 165 -7.81 9.17 8.05
CA GLU A 165 -7.84 10.08 9.20
C GLU A 165 -6.58 9.95 10.06
N VAL A 166 -5.40 10.04 9.42
CA VAL A 166 -4.12 9.81 10.11
C VAL A 166 -3.87 10.81 11.24
N ASP A 167 -4.49 11.98 11.19
CA ASP A 167 -4.53 12.97 12.26
C ASP A 167 -5.27 12.46 13.52
N SER A 168 -6.30 11.62 13.36
CA SER A 168 -6.96 10.97 14.50
C SER A 168 -6.06 9.94 15.22
N LEU A 169 -5.12 9.34 14.48
CA LEU A 169 -4.20 8.31 14.98
C LEU A 169 -2.86 8.89 15.47
N LEU A 170 -2.32 9.85 14.71
CA LEU A 170 -0.97 10.41 14.87
C LEU A 170 -0.98 11.90 15.26
N GLY A 171 -2.14 12.48 15.56
CA GLY A 171 -2.33 13.89 15.87
C GLY A 171 -1.51 14.40 17.07
N ALA A 172 -1.46 15.74 17.18
CA ALA A 172 -0.66 16.45 18.17
C ALA A 172 -0.96 16.00 19.60
N ARG A 173 0.10 15.72 20.36
CA ARG A 173 0.03 15.40 21.80
C ARG A 173 -0.50 16.63 22.54
N GLY A 174 -1.65 16.56 23.20
CA GLY A 174 -2.05 17.71 24.04
C GLY A 174 -3.47 17.83 24.55
N GLY A 175 -4.42 16.98 24.14
CA GLY A 175 -5.77 17.03 24.74
C GLY A 175 -5.81 16.29 26.08
N SER A 176 -6.33 16.91 27.15
CA SER A 176 -6.60 16.29 28.46
C SER A 176 -7.56 15.08 28.42
N PHE A 177 -7.98 14.66 27.21
CA PHE A 177 -8.87 13.54 26.89
C PHE A 177 -8.20 12.48 25.98
N GLU A 178 -6.89 12.54 25.73
CA GLU A 178 -6.18 11.52 24.92
C GLU A 178 -6.19 10.16 25.66
N HIS A 179 -6.93 9.20 25.11
CA HIS A 179 -7.05 7.86 25.70
C HIS A 179 -5.67 7.17 25.74
N GLU A 180 -5.27 6.60 26.90
CA GLU A 180 -3.95 5.98 27.05
C GLU A 180 -3.67 4.89 26.00
N ALA A 181 -4.70 4.13 25.61
CA ALA A 181 -4.58 3.10 24.59
C ALA A 181 -4.15 3.68 23.23
N THR A 182 -4.71 4.83 22.83
CA THR A 182 -4.35 5.55 21.59
C THR A 182 -2.90 6.03 21.64
N ARG A 183 -2.43 6.50 22.81
CA ARG A 183 -1.03 6.92 22.99
C ARG A 183 -0.04 5.76 22.81
N ARG A 184 -0.32 4.62 23.44
CA ARG A 184 0.53 3.42 23.35
C ARG A 184 0.56 2.86 21.93
N MET A 185 -0.61 2.80 21.28
CA MET A 185 -0.74 2.40 19.89
C MET A 185 0.09 3.28 18.94
N ARG A 186 -0.02 4.61 19.06
CA ARG A 186 0.77 5.56 18.25
C ARG A 186 2.27 5.32 18.42
N ASN A 187 2.73 5.16 19.65
CA ASN A 187 4.15 4.93 19.93
C ASN A 187 4.64 3.64 19.28
N GLU A 188 3.86 2.56 19.37
CA GLU A 188 4.19 1.28 18.73
C GLU A 188 4.16 1.38 17.20
N PHE A 189 3.20 2.12 16.63
CA PHE A 189 3.13 2.34 15.18
C PHE A 189 4.38 3.05 14.66
N MET A 190 4.84 4.10 15.36
CA MET A 190 6.05 4.82 14.99
C MET A 190 7.30 3.95 15.14
N ALA A 191 7.40 3.17 16.22
CA ALA A 191 8.51 2.24 16.43
C ALA A 191 8.58 1.16 15.33
N ALA A 192 7.43 0.59 14.96
CA ALA A 192 7.34 -0.38 13.89
C ALA A 192 7.66 0.23 12.52
N TRP A 193 7.17 1.45 12.24
CA TRP A 193 7.49 2.17 11.00
C TRP A 193 9.00 2.45 10.88
N ASP A 194 9.66 2.92 11.93
CA ASP A 194 11.12 3.12 11.91
C ASP A 194 11.88 1.80 11.69
N GLY A 195 11.36 0.69 12.22
CA GLY A 195 11.85 -0.66 11.93
C GLY A 195 11.76 -1.03 10.43
N LEU A 196 10.69 -0.63 9.74
CA LEU A 196 10.54 -0.84 8.29
C LEU A 196 11.52 -0.01 7.46
N ARG A 197 11.80 1.22 7.90
CA ARG A 197 12.73 2.13 7.22
C ARG A 197 14.17 1.62 7.24
N SER A 198 14.50 0.80 8.22
CA SER A 198 15.83 0.20 8.39
C SER A 198 16.06 -1.03 7.49
N LYS A 199 15.02 -1.55 6.82
CA LYS A 199 15.09 -2.74 5.96
C LYS A 199 14.78 -2.36 4.51
N ASP A 200 15.84 -2.23 3.71
CA ASP A 200 15.71 -1.83 2.30
C ASP A 200 14.94 -2.86 1.45
N SER A 201 14.97 -4.15 1.81
CA SER A 201 14.29 -5.24 1.11
C SER A 201 12.77 -5.31 1.34
N GLN A 202 12.22 -4.58 2.32
CA GLN A 202 10.79 -4.64 2.63
C GLN A 202 9.97 -3.78 1.65
N ARG A 203 9.09 -4.43 0.88
CA ARG A 203 8.16 -3.77 -0.05
C ARG A 203 6.83 -3.42 0.64
N ILE A 204 6.92 -2.56 1.65
CA ILE A 204 5.78 -2.04 2.40
C ILE A 204 5.74 -0.53 2.22
N LEU A 205 4.58 0.00 1.84
CA LEU A 205 4.31 1.43 1.79
C LEU A 205 3.22 1.77 2.79
N ILE A 206 3.45 2.81 3.61
CA ILE A 206 2.41 3.42 4.43
C ILE A 206 1.88 4.65 3.67
N LEU A 207 0.56 4.72 3.47
CA LEU A 207 -0.10 5.84 2.82
C LEU A 207 -1.10 6.46 3.79
N GLY A 208 -0.80 7.65 4.32
CA GLY A 208 -1.71 8.38 5.21
C GLY A 208 -2.63 9.31 4.42
N ALA A 209 -3.85 9.50 4.88
CA ALA A 209 -4.75 10.54 4.41
C ALA A 209 -5.23 11.42 5.55
N THR A 210 -5.24 12.74 5.35
CA THR A 210 -5.81 13.73 6.29
C THR A 210 -6.43 14.89 5.53
N ASN A 211 -7.30 15.63 6.23
CA ASN A 211 -8.01 16.80 5.72
C ASN A 211 -7.24 18.09 5.94
#